data_AF-A0A4Q3RWF1-F1
#
_entry.id   AF-A0A4Q3RWF1-F1
#
_cell.length_a   1.000
_cell.length_b   1.000
_cell.length_c   1.000
_cell.angle_alpha   90.00
_cell.angle_beta   90.00
_cell.angle_gamma   90.00
#
_symmetry.space_group_name_H-M   'P 1'
#
loop_
_entity.id
_entity.type
_entity.pdbx_description
1 polymer ?
#
loop_
_entity_poly.entity_id
_entity_poly.type
_entity_poly.pdbx_seq_one_letter_code
_entity_poly.pdbx_strand_id
1 'polypeptide(L)'
;MKKLILNCLLALVWSFASQAQFSDNFSDGNFTANPAWGGNTTDFIVNAASQLQSNNTTPSSNFYLSTANTKATNAQWDFYCQFTFNTSGANYVDVYLTASASDLTQASTTGYFVRIGNTDDEISLYRKDAGLAAVKIIDGLNATTNTSNNTIRIRVIRNAANQWTLSRDLTGTGSSYTSEGVATDGTYITSAFFGIWV
;
A
#
# COMPACT_ATOMS: atom_id res chain seq x y z
N MET A 1 -10.91 65.34 -8.36
CA MET A 1 -10.17 64.12 -8.77
C MET A 1 -9.75 63.36 -7.52
N LYS A 2 -10.31 62.17 -7.27
CA LYS A 2 -9.79 61.21 -6.30
C LYS A 2 -9.86 59.83 -6.97
N LYS A 3 -8.71 59.29 -7.36
CA LYS A 3 -8.56 57.94 -7.88
C LYS A 3 -8.72 57.00 -6.69
N LEU A 4 -9.67 56.06 -6.74
CA LEU A 4 -9.66 54.93 -5.81
C LEU A 4 -9.23 53.70 -6.60
N ILE A 5 -8.13 53.12 -6.12
CA ILE A 5 -7.38 52.03 -6.71
C ILE A 5 -8.19 50.74 -6.58
N LEU A 6 -8.36 50.04 -7.71
CA LEU A 6 -8.94 48.71 -7.80
C LEU A 6 -7.98 47.71 -7.12
N ASN A 7 -8.20 47.41 -5.85
CA ASN A 7 -7.50 46.30 -5.19
C ASN A 7 -8.18 44.99 -5.60
N CYS A 8 -7.76 44.46 -6.75
CA CYS A 8 -7.85 43.05 -7.08
C CYS A 8 -7.10 42.24 -6.00
N LEU A 9 -7.79 41.89 -4.90
CA LEU A 9 -7.41 40.72 -4.10
C LEU A 9 -8.13 39.50 -4.70
N LEU A 10 -7.75 39.16 -5.93
CA LEU A 10 -7.96 37.82 -6.46
C LEU A 10 -6.90 36.94 -5.79
N ALA A 11 -7.17 36.55 -4.54
CA ALA A 11 -6.41 35.50 -3.87
C ALA A 11 -6.70 34.20 -4.64
N LEU A 12 -5.97 33.99 -5.73
CA LEU A 12 -5.79 32.69 -6.33
C LEU A 12 -5.15 31.82 -5.27
N VAL A 13 -5.99 31.11 -4.51
CA VAL A 13 -5.59 29.91 -3.82
C VAL A 13 -5.26 28.93 -4.95
N TRP A 14 -4.00 28.94 -5.39
CA TRP A 14 -3.42 27.80 -6.10
C TRP A 14 -3.39 26.68 -5.07
N SER A 15 -4.53 26.04 -4.86
CA SER A 15 -4.57 24.68 -4.36
C SER A 15 -3.75 23.90 -5.38
N PHE A 16 -2.47 23.67 -5.07
CA PHE A 16 -1.69 22.67 -5.77
C PHE A 16 -2.56 21.42 -5.73
N ALA A 17 -3.13 21.04 -6.88
CA ALA A 17 -3.90 19.83 -7.01
C ALA A 17 -2.91 18.68 -6.75
N SER A 18 -2.79 18.27 -5.49
CA SER A 18 -2.10 17.05 -5.16
C SER A 18 -2.92 15.93 -5.79
N GLN A 19 -2.32 15.24 -6.76
CA GLN A 19 -2.89 14.05 -7.35
C GLN A 19 -2.77 12.94 -6.30
N ALA A 20 -3.71 12.91 -5.36
CA ALA A 20 -3.83 11.85 -4.37
C ALA A 20 -4.37 10.58 -5.04
N GLN A 21 -3.86 9.43 -4.60
CA GLN A 21 -4.19 8.12 -5.15
C GLN A 21 -5.61 7.71 -4.74
N PHE A 22 -5.76 7.56 -3.43
CA PHE A 22 -6.98 7.43 -2.64
C PHE A 22 -6.53 7.59 -1.17
N SER A 23 -7.48 7.73 -0.25
CA SER A 23 -7.22 7.60 1.18
C SER A 23 -8.40 6.90 1.79
N ASP A 24 -8.12 5.90 2.62
CA ASP A 24 -9.14 5.18 3.35
C ASP A 24 -8.63 4.92 4.78
N ASN A 25 -9.43 5.33 5.76
CA ASN A 25 -9.18 5.11 7.17
C ASN A 25 -10.30 4.28 7.83
N PHE A 26 -11.26 3.80 7.03
CA PHE A 26 -12.40 2.99 7.43
C PHE A 26 -13.26 3.58 8.56
N SER A 27 -13.16 4.89 8.81
CA SER A 27 -13.89 5.58 9.88
C SER A 27 -15.40 5.68 9.64
N ASP A 28 -15.84 5.43 8.41
CA ASP A 28 -17.25 5.34 8.03
C ASP A 28 -17.84 3.93 8.22
N GLY A 29 -17.02 2.96 8.66
CA GLY A 29 -17.45 1.58 8.87
C GLY A 29 -17.66 0.79 7.58
N ASN A 30 -17.23 1.28 6.41
CA ASN A 30 -17.57 0.70 5.13
C ASN A 30 -16.42 0.73 4.10
N PHE A 31 -15.86 -0.42 3.75
CA PHE A 31 -14.87 -0.51 2.67
C PHE A 31 -15.49 -0.63 1.26
N THR A 32 -16.81 -0.68 1.10
CA THR A 32 -17.44 -0.86 -0.23
C THR A 32 -17.81 0.46 -0.92
N ALA A 33 -17.58 1.60 -0.26
CA ALA A 33 -17.81 2.92 -0.83
C ALA A 33 -16.80 3.94 -0.26
N ASN A 34 -16.42 4.92 -1.08
CA ASN A 34 -15.61 6.08 -0.70
C ASN A 34 -14.26 5.78 0.03
N PRO A 35 -13.36 4.99 -0.56
CA PRO A 35 -13.40 4.37 -1.88
C PRO A 35 -14.03 2.97 -1.88
N ALA A 36 -14.47 2.50 -3.06
CA ALA A 36 -15.03 1.16 -3.19
C ALA A 36 -13.91 0.11 -3.34
N TRP A 37 -13.78 -0.77 -2.36
CA TRP A 37 -12.95 -1.97 -2.46
C TRP A 37 -13.78 -3.15 -2.96
N GLY A 38 -13.21 -3.91 -3.90
CA GLY A 38 -13.80 -5.12 -4.48
C GLY A 38 -12.90 -6.34 -4.33
N GLY A 39 -13.43 -7.52 -4.64
CA GLY A 39 -12.74 -8.80 -4.43
C GLY A 39 -13.54 -9.70 -3.50
N ASN A 40 -12.86 -10.37 -2.57
CA ASN A 40 -13.44 -11.29 -1.61
C ASN A 40 -14.12 -10.56 -0.44
N THR A 41 -15.18 -9.80 -0.70
CA THR A 41 -15.81 -8.90 0.30
C THR A 41 -16.36 -9.60 1.54
N THR A 42 -16.67 -10.90 1.50
CA THR A 42 -17.10 -11.69 2.68
C THR A 42 -15.96 -12.03 3.64
N ASP A 43 -14.73 -11.96 3.14
CA ASP A 43 -13.51 -12.35 3.85
C ASP A 43 -12.90 -11.17 4.61
N PHE A 44 -13.57 -10.02 4.62
CA PHE A 44 -13.18 -8.81 5.34
C PHE A 44 -14.36 -8.15 6.05
N ILE A 45 -14.05 -7.44 7.12
CA ILE A 45 -14.97 -6.57 7.85
C ILE A 45 -14.27 -5.25 8.19
N VAL A 46 -15.05 -4.21 8.47
CA VAL A 46 -14.55 -3.08 9.29
C VAL A 46 -14.87 -3.38 10.74
N ASN A 47 -13.85 -3.49 11.59
CA ASN A 47 -14.03 -3.83 12.99
C ASN A 47 -14.48 -2.63 13.84
N ALA A 48 -14.77 -2.88 15.12
CA ALA A 48 -15.23 -1.83 16.05
C ALA A 48 -14.20 -0.70 16.30
N ALA A 49 -12.93 -0.93 15.98
CA ALA A 49 -11.86 0.07 16.04
C ALA A 49 -11.71 0.87 14.73
N SER A 50 -12.65 0.73 13.78
CA SER A 50 -12.60 1.35 12.45
C SER A 50 -11.36 0.94 11.66
N GLN A 51 -11.06 -0.36 11.65
CA GLN A 51 -9.96 -0.93 10.87
C GLN A 51 -10.50 -2.02 9.94
N LEU A 52 -9.98 -2.06 8.72
CA LEU A 52 -10.17 -3.22 7.86
C LEU A 52 -9.48 -4.43 8.49
N GLN A 53 -10.23 -5.52 8.62
CA GLN A 53 -9.79 -6.74 9.27
C GLN A 53 -10.21 -7.95 8.44
N SER A 54 -9.33 -8.95 8.34
CA SER A 54 -9.69 -10.25 7.78
C SER A 54 -10.78 -10.92 8.64
N ASN A 55 -11.72 -11.57 7.96
CA ASN A 55 -12.84 -12.33 8.52
C ASN A 55 -12.90 -13.78 7.99
N ASN A 56 -11.97 -14.17 7.13
CA ASN A 56 -11.89 -15.53 6.61
C ASN A 56 -11.48 -16.53 7.73
N THR A 57 -12.24 -17.61 7.86
CA THR A 57 -11.99 -18.69 8.83
C THR A 57 -11.48 -19.98 8.17
N THR A 58 -11.35 -19.99 6.85
CA THR A 58 -10.87 -21.13 6.06
C THR A 58 -9.35 -21.20 6.14
N PRO A 59 -8.77 -22.27 6.72
CA PRO A 59 -7.32 -22.43 6.78
C PRO A 59 -6.69 -22.52 5.38
N SER A 60 -5.45 -22.03 5.25
CA SER A 60 -4.66 -22.14 4.01
C SER A 60 -5.40 -21.63 2.76
N SER A 61 -6.11 -20.52 2.91
CA SER A 61 -6.85 -19.87 1.83
C SER A 61 -6.24 -18.52 1.49
N ASN A 62 -6.38 -18.13 0.22
CA ASN A 62 -5.95 -16.83 -0.26
C ASN A 62 -7.18 -15.99 -0.60
N PHE A 63 -7.14 -14.70 -0.27
CA PHE A 63 -8.25 -13.78 -0.49
C PHE A 63 -7.71 -12.36 -0.62
N TYR A 64 -8.44 -11.50 -1.33
CA TYR A 64 -7.96 -10.16 -1.61
C TYR A 64 -9.04 -9.11 -1.62
N LEU A 65 -8.61 -7.87 -1.41
CA LEU A 65 -9.36 -6.68 -1.78
C LEU A 65 -8.49 -5.77 -2.63
N SER A 66 -9.11 -5.09 -3.59
CA SER A 66 -8.47 -4.05 -4.38
C SER A 66 -9.38 -2.84 -4.57
N THR A 67 -8.77 -1.68 -4.75
CA THR A 67 -9.44 -0.41 -5.01
C THR A 67 -8.73 0.33 -6.13
N ALA A 68 -9.45 1.19 -6.84
CA ALA A 68 -8.89 1.92 -7.98
C ALA A 68 -7.74 2.84 -7.55
N ASN A 69 -6.61 2.77 -8.25
CA ASN A 69 -5.47 3.66 -8.08
C ASN A 69 -4.73 3.82 -9.40
N THR A 70 -4.72 5.02 -9.96
CA THR A 70 -4.07 5.32 -11.25
C THR A 70 -2.65 5.87 -11.11
N LYS A 71 -2.18 6.12 -9.88
CA LYS A 71 -0.92 6.81 -9.60
C LYS A 71 0.19 5.80 -9.30
N ALA A 72 1.16 5.70 -10.21
CA ALA A 72 2.29 4.75 -10.12
C ALA A 72 3.67 5.38 -9.96
N THR A 73 3.83 6.66 -10.32
CA THR A 73 5.12 7.37 -10.37
C THR A 73 5.05 8.71 -9.66
N ASN A 74 6.19 9.16 -9.12
CA ASN A 74 6.27 10.34 -8.25
C ASN A 74 5.18 10.29 -7.17
N ALA A 75 5.24 9.23 -6.37
CA ALA A 75 4.17 8.77 -5.50
C ALA A 75 4.74 8.31 -4.16
N GLN A 76 3.88 8.37 -3.14
CA GLN A 76 4.16 7.88 -1.81
C GLN A 76 2.95 7.10 -1.32
N TRP A 77 3.21 5.93 -0.74
CA TRP A 77 2.22 5.08 -0.09
C TRP A 77 2.57 5.01 1.39
N ASP A 78 1.62 5.38 2.25
CA ASP A 78 1.70 5.20 3.70
C ASP A 78 0.53 4.34 4.14
N PHE A 79 0.81 3.26 4.86
CA PHE A 79 -0.25 2.42 5.42
C PHE A 79 0.15 1.82 6.77
N TYR A 80 -0.87 1.46 7.53
CA TYR A 80 -0.76 0.74 8.79
C TYR A 80 -1.21 -0.69 8.59
N CYS A 81 -0.56 -1.63 9.26
CA CYS A 81 -1.00 -3.00 9.33
C CYS A 81 -0.62 -3.62 10.69
N GLN A 82 -1.40 -4.62 11.10
CA GLN A 82 -1.15 -5.39 12.30
C GLN A 82 -1.34 -6.88 12.00
N PHE A 83 -0.36 -7.69 12.38
CA PHE A 83 -0.36 -9.14 12.19
C PHE A 83 -0.32 -9.79 13.57
N THR A 84 -1.43 -10.36 14.02
CA THR A 84 -1.53 -11.05 15.32
C THR A 84 -1.11 -12.52 15.21
N PHE A 85 -0.11 -12.77 14.38
CA PHE A 85 0.52 -14.08 14.16
C PHE A 85 1.99 -13.88 13.76
N ASN A 86 2.77 -14.95 13.91
CA ASN A 86 4.13 -14.98 13.39
C ASN A 86 4.11 -15.30 11.90
N THR A 87 4.81 -14.50 11.10
CA THR A 87 4.90 -14.71 9.66
C THR A 87 5.65 -16.01 9.33
N SER A 88 5.57 -16.43 8.07
CA SER A 88 6.40 -17.51 7.54
C SER A 88 6.35 -17.51 6.01
N GLY A 89 7.07 -18.45 5.38
CA GLY A 89 6.94 -18.72 3.95
C GLY A 89 5.53 -19.13 3.49
N ALA A 90 4.63 -19.48 4.42
CA ALA A 90 3.23 -19.79 4.14
C ALA A 90 2.23 -18.78 4.74
N ASN A 91 2.68 -17.85 5.59
CA ASN A 91 1.85 -16.84 6.25
C ASN A 91 2.47 -15.46 6.04
N TYR A 92 2.03 -14.77 5.00
CA TYR A 92 2.48 -13.43 4.64
C TYR A 92 1.35 -12.68 3.95
N VAL A 93 1.53 -11.38 3.74
CA VAL A 93 0.58 -10.55 3.00
C VAL A 93 1.34 -9.72 1.97
N ASP A 94 0.77 -9.62 0.77
CA ASP A 94 1.23 -8.77 -0.31
C ASP A 94 0.34 -7.52 -0.40
N VAL A 95 0.91 -6.35 -0.13
CA VAL A 95 0.26 -5.05 -0.32
C VAL A 95 0.70 -4.46 -1.64
N TYR A 96 -0.16 -4.57 -2.66
CA TYR A 96 0.06 -4.01 -3.99
C TYR A 96 -0.04 -2.49 -3.96
N LEU A 97 1.10 -1.84 -4.20
CA LEU A 97 1.20 -0.39 -4.39
C LEU A 97 0.64 0.02 -5.76
N THR A 98 0.89 -0.83 -6.75
CA THR A 98 0.40 -0.72 -8.12
C THR A 98 0.04 -2.11 -8.64
N ALA A 99 -1.08 -2.20 -9.34
CA ALA A 99 -1.52 -3.40 -10.03
C ALA A 99 -2.20 -3.03 -11.36
N SER A 100 -1.98 -3.83 -12.40
CA SER A 100 -2.57 -3.62 -13.72
C SER A 100 -4.03 -4.08 -13.82
N ALA A 101 -4.51 -4.89 -12.88
CA ALA A 101 -5.88 -5.41 -12.84
C ALA A 101 -6.40 -5.47 -11.39
N SER A 102 -7.72 -5.50 -11.23
CA SER A 102 -8.38 -5.58 -9.93
C SER A 102 -8.20 -6.94 -9.26
N ASP A 103 -8.14 -8.01 -10.06
CA ASP A 103 -7.92 -9.36 -9.57
C ASP A 103 -6.41 -9.60 -9.36
N LEU A 104 -5.98 -9.57 -8.10
CA LEU A 104 -4.58 -9.69 -7.70
C LEU A 104 -4.05 -11.12 -7.86
N THR A 105 -4.96 -12.10 -8.01
CA THR A 105 -4.61 -13.53 -8.12
C THR A 105 -4.21 -13.93 -9.54
N GLN A 106 -4.53 -13.12 -10.54
CA GLN A 106 -4.23 -13.41 -11.93
C GLN A 106 -2.72 -13.48 -12.15
N ALA A 107 -2.27 -14.54 -12.83
CA ALA A 107 -0.88 -14.66 -13.25
C ALA A 107 -0.44 -13.50 -14.16
N SER A 108 -1.38 -12.90 -14.92
CA SER A 108 -1.14 -11.76 -15.81
C SER A 108 -1.14 -10.40 -15.10
N THR A 109 -1.55 -10.31 -13.83
CA THR A 109 -1.46 -9.05 -13.07
C THR A 109 0.00 -8.66 -12.89
N THR A 110 0.32 -7.41 -13.18
CA THR A 110 1.66 -6.84 -13.10
C THR A 110 1.68 -5.64 -12.18
N GLY A 111 2.83 -5.36 -11.56
CA GLY A 111 3.00 -4.17 -10.75
C GLY A 111 4.05 -4.34 -9.66
N TYR A 112 3.88 -3.60 -8.56
CA TYR A 112 4.79 -3.60 -7.43
C TYR A 112 4.01 -3.76 -6.13
N PHE A 113 4.55 -4.56 -5.22
CA PHE A 113 3.93 -4.83 -3.92
C PHE A 113 4.99 -4.93 -2.82
N VAL A 114 4.59 -4.56 -1.61
CA VAL A 114 5.35 -4.85 -0.40
C VAL A 114 4.87 -6.18 0.14
N ARG A 115 5.79 -7.13 0.34
CA ARG A 115 5.51 -8.36 1.07
C ARG A 115 5.91 -8.17 2.53
N ILE A 116 5.03 -8.57 3.43
CA ILE A 116 5.23 -8.52 4.88
C ILE A 116 5.19 -9.97 5.38
N GLY A 117 6.31 -10.45 5.91
CA GLY A 117 6.59 -11.86 6.10
C GLY A 117 7.34 -12.47 4.91
N ASN A 118 7.27 -13.79 4.77
CA ASN A 118 8.02 -14.72 3.90
C ASN A 118 8.87 -15.67 4.75
N THR A 119 9.71 -16.50 4.11
CA THR A 119 10.58 -17.47 4.79
C THR A 119 11.56 -16.83 5.78
N ASP A 120 11.97 -15.59 5.52
CA ASP A 120 12.94 -14.84 6.32
C ASP A 120 12.29 -13.91 7.35
N ASP A 121 10.95 -13.89 7.45
CA ASP A 121 10.17 -13.06 8.37
C ASP A 121 10.56 -11.57 8.29
N GLU A 122 10.48 -10.99 7.09
CA GLU A 122 10.96 -9.65 6.79
C GLU A 122 9.93 -8.79 6.03
N ILE A 123 10.32 -7.57 5.66
CA ILE A 123 9.50 -6.65 4.88
C ILE A 123 10.28 -6.22 3.64
N SER A 124 9.81 -6.65 2.47
CA SER A 124 10.56 -6.55 1.23
C SER A 124 9.70 -5.99 0.10
N LEU A 125 10.31 -5.23 -0.82
CA LEU A 125 9.62 -4.70 -2.00
C LEU A 125 9.85 -5.63 -3.18
N TYR A 126 8.77 -5.96 -3.90
CA TYR A 126 8.80 -6.86 -5.04
C TYR A 126 8.19 -6.21 -6.29
N ARG A 127 8.65 -6.67 -7.44
CA ARG A 127 8.03 -6.48 -8.75
C ARG A 127 7.34 -7.78 -9.17
N LYS A 128 6.09 -7.70 -9.65
CA LYS A 128 5.37 -8.80 -10.28
C LYS A 128 5.37 -8.62 -11.79
N ASP A 129 6.00 -9.56 -12.49
CA ASP A 129 5.98 -9.64 -13.95
C ASP A 129 4.94 -10.69 -14.41
N ALA A 130 4.33 -10.47 -15.58
CA ALA A 130 3.24 -11.31 -16.07
C ALA A 130 3.69 -12.75 -16.30
N GLY A 131 3.03 -13.71 -15.64
CA GLY A 131 3.31 -15.13 -15.74
C GLY A 131 4.63 -15.59 -15.10
N LEU A 132 5.35 -14.71 -14.40
CA LEU A 132 6.65 -15.01 -13.81
C LEU A 132 6.60 -14.95 -12.27
N ALA A 133 7.63 -15.53 -11.65
CA ALA A 133 7.87 -15.36 -10.23
C ALA A 133 8.17 -13.89 -9.90
N ALA A 134 7.76 -13.44 -8.71
CA ALA A 134 8.03 -12.08 -8.27
C ALA A 134 9.53 -11.85 -8.06
N VAL A 135 10.00 -10.68 -8.46
CA VAL A 135 11.39 -10.26 -8.33
C VAL A 135 11.53 -9.37 -7.10
N LYS A 136 12.29 -9.81 -6.10
CA LYS A 136 12.63 -8.99 -4.93
C LYS A 136 13.55 -7.85 -5.39
N ILE A 137 13.14 -6.60 -5.18
CA ILE A 137 13.91 -5.41 -5.59
C ILE A 137 14.48 -4.63 -4.39
N ILE A 138 13.85 -4.73 -3.22
CA ILE A 138 14.45 -4.31 -1.94
C ILE A 138 14.33 -5.49 -0.99
N ASP A 139 15.45 -5.87 -0.40
CA ASP A 139 15.57 -6.94 0.59
C ASP A 139 15.58 -6.33 1.99
N GLY A 140 14.64 -6.76 2.82
CA GLY A 140 14.46 -6.24 4.17
C GLY A 140 15.43 -6.83 5.18
N LEU A 141 15.31 -6.39 6.42
CA LEU A 141 16.02 -7.05 7.53
C LEU A 141 15.29 -8.33 7.95
N ASN A 142 15.98 -9.47 7.86
CA ASN A 142 15.48 -10.76 8.35
C ASN A 142 15.00 -10.71 9.80
N ALA A 143 14.03 -11.56 10.12
CA ALA A 143 13.41 -11.73 11.44
C ALA A 143 12.70 -10.48 12.00
N THR A 144 12.45 -9.46 11.16
CA THR A 144 11.71 -8.25 11.53
C THR A 144 10.28 -8.56 11.97
N THR A 145 9.61 -9.52 11.35
CA THR A 145 8.22 -9.92 11.66
C THR A 145 8.14 -11.25 12.40
N ASN A 146 9.27 -11.75 12.94
CA ASN A 146 9.38 -13.02 13.66
C ASN A 146 8.83 -12.91 15.11
N THR A 147 7.62 -12.36 15.25
CA THR A 147 6.92 -12.22 16.53
C THR A 147 5.42 -12.49 16.33
N SER A 148 4.69 -12.80 17.40
CA SER A 148 3.26 -13.12 17.33
C SER A 148 2.33 -11.90 17.22
N ASN A 149 2.86 -10.68 17.33
CA ASN A 149 2.09 -9.45 17.18
C ASN A 149 2.95 -8.35 16.58
N ASN A 150 2.84 -8.18 15.25
CA ASN A 150 3.62 -7.20 14.51
C ASN A 150 2.73 -5.99 14.20
N THR A 151 2.96 -4.87 14.86
CA THR A 151 2.33 -3.58 14.55
C THR A 151 3.29 -2.76 13.69
N ILE A 152 2.88 -2.41 12.48
CA ILE A 152 3.79 -1.86 11.47
C ILE A 152 3.14 -0.67 10.77
N ARG A 153 3.92 0.39 10.59
CA ARG A 153 3.65 1.42 9.58
C ARG A 153 4.65 1.25 8.45
N ILE A 154 4.18 1.23 7.21
CA ILE A 154 5.03 1.17 6.03
C ILE A 154 4.92 2.50 5.29
N ARG A 155 6.08 2.98 4.83
CA ARG A 155 6.20 4.06 3.86
C ARG A 155 6.99 3.56 2.66
N VAL A 156 6.41 3.73 1.48
CA VAL A 156 7.12 3.54 0.22
C VAL A 156 7.09 4.83 -0.57
N ILE A 157 8.25 5.28 -1.04
CA ILE A 157 8.38 6.45 -1.91
C ILE A 157 8.94 5.98 -3.25
N ARG A 158 8.32 6.38 -4.35
CA ARG A 158 8.89 6.27 -5.70
C ARG A 158 9.03 7.65 -6.31
N ASN A 159 10.26 8.10 -6.55
CA ASN A 159 10.50 9.41 -7.15
C ASN A 159 10.40 9.40 -8.69
N ALA A 160 10.56 10.57 -9.31
CA ALA A 160 10.49 10.73 -10.77
C ALA A 160 11.59 9.98 -11.55
N ALA A 161 12.69 9.61 -10.90
CA ALA A 161 13.77 8.81 -11.48
C ALA A 161 13.53 7.29 -11.33
N ASN A 162 12.34 6.88 -10.89
CA ASN A 162 12.00 5.48 -10.57
C ASN A 162 12.87 4.86 -9.46
N GLN A 163 13.43 5.70 -8.59
CA GLN A 163 14.06 5.22 -7.37
C GLN A 163 12.98 5.02 -6.30
N TRP A 164 12.97 3.81 -5.76
CA TRP A 164 12.12 3.34 -4.68
C TRP A 164 12.87 3.41 -3.36
N THR A 165 12.17 3.82 -2.31
CA THR A 165 12.63 3.73 -0.93
C THR A 165 11.55 3.04 -0.12
N LEU A 166 11.89 1.93 0.55
CA LEU A 166 11.02 1.23 1.48
C LEU A 166 11.47 1.56 2.91
N SER A 167 10.53 1.93 3.77
CA SER A 167 10.78 2.18 5.19
C SER A 167 9.65 1.64 6.04
N ARG A 168 10.00 1.22 7.26
CA ARG A 168 9.06 0.71 8.26
C ARG A 168 9.19 1.42 9.59
N ASP A 169 8.12 1.48 10.35
CA ASP A 169 8.11 1.86 11.76
C ASP A 169 7.38 0.78 12.56
N LEU A 170 8.12 0.06 13.41
CA LEU A 170 7.61 -1.02 14.26
C LEU A 170 6.94 -0.54 15.55
N THR A 171 6.97 0.76 15.84
CA THR A 171 6.22 1.32 16.97
C THR A 171 4.74 1.52 16.63
N GLY A 172 4.40 1.49 15.33
CA GLY A 172 3.05 1.78 14.84
C GLY A 172 2.65 3.26 14.86
N THR A 173 3.50 4.14 15.40
CA THR A 173 3.20 5.56 15.59
C THR A 173 3.31 6.38 14.31
N GLY A 174 4.09 5.91 13.33
CA GLY A 174 4.37 6.63 12.08
C GLY A 174 5.36 7.78 12.29
N SER A 175 6.15 7.75 13.36
CA SER A 175 7.11 8.80 13.73
C SER A 175 8.57 8.35 13.67
N SER A 176 8.83 7.04 13.62
CA SER A 176 10.17 6.46 13.76
C SER A 176 10.47 5.47 12.63
N TYR A 177 10.58 5.98 11.40
CA TYR A 177 10.84 5.15 10.23
C TYR A 177 12.31 4.75 10.12
N THR A 178 12.56 3.45 9.94
CA THR A 178 13.83 2.85 9.56
C THR A 178 13.75 2.40 8.10
N SER A 179 14.77 2.72 7.31
CA SER A 179 14.86 2.29 5.91
C SER A 179 15.16 0.79 5.80
N GLU A 180 14.42 0.08 4.95
CA GLU A 180 14.75 -1.29 4.50
C GLU A 180 15.64 -1.28 3.27
N GLY A 181 15.63 -0.20 2.49
CA GLY A 181 16.57 -0.04 1.38
C GLY A 181 16.08 0.88 0.29
N VAL A 182 16.89 0.96 -0.77
CA VAL A 182 16.67 1.78 -1.95
C VAL A 182 17.00 0.95 -3.19
N ALA A 183 16.15 1.04 -4.21
CA ALA A 183 16.37 0.38 -5.50
C ALA A 183 15.86 1.26 -6.64
N THR A 184 16.38 1.09 -7.85
CA THR A 184 15.85 1.77 -9.04
C THR A 184 15.21 0.74 -9.96
N ASP A 185 13.90 0.87 -10.18
CA ASP A 185 13.16 -0.03 -11.07
C ASP A 185 12.01 0.74 -11.74
N GLY A 186 12.06 0.83 -13.07
CA GLY A 186 11.10 1.57 -13.89
C GLY A 186 10.20 0.69 -14.76
N THR A 187 10.19 -0.63 -14.53
CA THR A 187 9.54 -1.61 -15.43
C THR A 187 8.06 -1.32 -15.66
N TYR A 188 7.29 -1.01 -14.60
CA TYR A 188 5.90 -0.59 -14.72
C TYR A 188 5.74 0.87 -14.28
N ILE A 189 5.18 1.71 -15.15
CA ILE A 189 4.98 3.16 -14.91
C ILE A 189 3.51 3.57 -14.83
N THR A 190 2.60 2.59 -14.92
CA THR A 190 1.16 2.78 -14.79
C THR A 190 0.62 1.94 -13.64
N SER A 191 -0.57 2.31 -13.15
CA SER A 191 -1.34 1.56 -12.17
C SER A 191 -2.80 1.66 -12.57
N ALA A 192 -3.57 0.61 -12.27
CA ALA A 192 -5.02 0.66 -12.30
C ALA A 192 -5.60 0.43 -10.89
N PHE A 193 -4.91 -0.31 -10.03
CA PHE A 193 -5.38 -0.68 -8.70
C PHE A 193 -4.29 -0.62 -7.62
N PHE A 194 -4.72 -0.41 -6.39
CA PHE A 194 -4.01 -0.75 -5.16
C PHE A 194 -4.74 -1.94 -4.54
N GLY A 195 -4.06 -2.78 -3.77
CA GLY A 195 -4.76 -3.86 -3.10
C GLY A 195 -3.98 -4.61 -2.04
N ILE A 196 -4.68 -5.48 -1.34
CA ILE A 196 -4.18 -6.34 -0.28
C ILE A 196 -4.50 -7.77 -0.68
N TRP A 197 -3.47 -8.60 -0.78
CA TRP A 197 -3.60 -10.03 -1.05
C TRP A 197 -3.03 -10.81 0.13
N VAL A 198 -3.90 -11.57 0.77
CA VAL A 198 -3.61 -12.48 1.88
C VAL A 198 -3.56 -13.90 1.33
#